data_AF-A0A958FP09-F1
#
_entry.id   AF-A0A958FP09-F1
#
_cell.length_a   1.000
_cell.length_b   1.000
_cell.length_c   1.000
_cell.angle_alpha   90.00
_cell.angle_beta   90.00
_cell.angle_gamma   90.00
#
_symmetry.space_group_name_H-M   'P 1'
#
loop_
_entity.id
_entity.type
_entity.pdbx_description
1 polymer ?
#
loop_
_entity_poly.entity_id
_entity_poly.type
_entity_poly.pdbx_seq_one_letter_code
_entity_poly.pdbx_strand_id
1 'polypeptide(L)'
;MKLLILLLFVAACAKTEKPTDENIKPLRNPNPQPAVSALQKTVAAIDAQLGEYESVDGQFANGPQIIRFSAFFSGDSLKTIVENRKLAAGGTAEGQFYFANGEPVFFREVQHLGDGNGNKTQLSQQIFWGAGGNIISAERTVADEPEAISADESTAIKDRAALLYQTAFQQRMSNNRPR
;
A
#
# COMPACT_ATOMS: atom_id res chain seq x y z
N MET A 1 30.03 41.39 25.97
CA MET A 1 28.78 41.93 26.57
C MET A 1 27.61 41.25 25.89
N LYS A 2 26.68 40.68 26.67
CA LYS A 2 25.48 39.96 26.23
C LYS A 2 24.61 40.83 25.32
N LEU A 3 24.04 40.25 24.26
CA LEU A 3 22.67 40.58 23.87
C LEU A 3 21.98 39.35 23.26
N LEU A 4 21.17 38.75 24.13
CA LEU A 4 20.18 37.73 23.85
C LEU A 4 19.04 38.40 23.07
N ILE A 5 18.84 38.05 21.79
CA ILE A 5 17.64 38.47 21.05
C ILE A 5 16.66 37.30 21.06
N LEU A 6 15.76 37.42 22.03
CA LEU A 6 14.47 36.75 22.12
C LEU A 6 13.55 37.42 21.08
N LEU A 7 13.06 36.66 20.09
CA LEU A 7 11.96 37.08 19.21
C LEU A 7 10.88 36.00 19.33
N LEU A 8 9.98 36.13 20.32
CA LEU A 8 8.63 36.69 20.18
C LEU A 8 7.78 35.96 19.13
N PHE A 9 7.04 34.97 19.63
CA PHE A 9 5.85 34.41 19.01
C PHE A 9 4.83 35.52 18.73
N VAL A 10 4.58 35.81 17.46
CA VAL A 10 3.35 36.48 17.05
C VAL A 10 2.34 35.38 16.77
N ALA A 11 1.40 35.21 17.69
CA ALA A 11 0.19 34.41 17.48
C ALA A 11 -0.66 35.10 16.41
N ALA A 12 -0.46 34.73 15.15
CA ALA A 12 -1.45 34.98 14.11
C ALA A 12 -2.54 33.93 14.27
N CYS A 13 -3.66 34.32 14.91
CA CYS A 13 -4.94 33.66 14.73
C CYS A 13 -5.37 33.84 13.26
N ALA A 14 -4.78 33.06 12.36
CA ALA A 14 -5.41 32.77 11.08
C ALA A 14 -6.62 31.90 11.39
N LYS A 15 -7.79 32.50 11.27
CA LYS A 15 -9.06 31.80 11.19
C LYS A 15 -9.00 30.99 9.88
N THR A 16 -8.40 29.81 9.94
CA THR A 16 -8.37 28.89 8.81
C THR A 16 -9.80 28.41 8.64
N GLU A 17 -10.48 29.00 7.67
CA GLU A 17 -11.72 28.45 7.12
C GLU A 17 -11.43 26.98 6.80
N LYS A 18 -12.09 26.09 7.54
CA LYS A 18 -12.14 24.67 7.21
C LYS A 18 -12.52 24.59 5.73
N PRO A 19 -11.71 23.99 4.85
CA PRO A 19 -12.21 23.56 3.55
C PRO A 19 -13.41 22.67 3.86
N THR A 20 -14.56 23.09 3.36
CA THR A 20 -15.82 22.40 3.54
C THR A 20 -15.66 21.03 2.92
N ASP A 21 -15.81 20.00 3.76
CA ASP A 21 -15.67 18.58 3.47
C ASP A 21 -16.87 18.11 2.62
N GLU A 22 -17.08 18.76 1.49
CA GLU A 22 -18.02 18.33 0.46
C GLU A 22 -17.22 17.52 -0.56
N ASN A 23 -17.62 16.24 -0.69
CA ASN A 23 -17.38 15.39 -1.86
C ASN A 23 -16.20 14.41 -1.90
N ILE A 24 -15.79 13.81 -0.77
CA ILE A 24 -15.21 12.44 -0.84
C ILE A 24 -16.33 11.43 -0.58
N LYS A 25 -17.19 11.25 -1.59
CA LYS A 25 -18.14 10.14 -1.61
C LYS A 25 -17.32 8.86 -1.73
N PRO A 26 -17.55 7.80 -0.93
CA PRO A 26 -16.89 6.52 -1.14
C PRO A 26 -17.10 6.11 -2.60
N LEU A 27 -16.00 5.76 -3.30
CA LEU A 27 -16.01 5.26 -4.68
C LEU A 27 -16.63 3.85 -4.74
N ARG A 28 -17.81 3.68 -4.16
CA ARG A 28 -18.60 2.46 -4.24
C ARG A 28 -19.38 2.52 -5.55
N ASN A 29 -18.73 2.14 -6.65
CA ASN A 29 -19.42 1.97 -7.92
C ASN A 29 -19.93 0.53 -8.02
N PRO A 30 -21.23 0.26 -7.89
CA PRO A 30 -21.78 -1.11 -7.85
C PRO A 30 -21.70 -1.85 -9.19
N ASN A 31 -21.23 -1.19 -10.25
CA ASN A 31 -20.96 -1.80 -11.55
C ASN A 31 -19.46 -1.73 -11.81
N PRO A 32 -18.72 -2.85 -11.88
CA PRO A 32 -17.30 -2.80 -12.18
C PRO A 32 -17.14 -2.18 -13.56
N GLN A 33 -16.56 -1.00 -13.62
CA GLN A 33 -16.20 -0.36 -14.88
C GLN A 33 -15.37 -1.38 -15.70
N PRO A 34 -15.50 -1.44 -17.03
CA PRO A 34 -14.82 -2.43 -17.86
C PRO A 34 -13.31 -2.57 -17.56
N ALA A 35 -12.66 -1.46 -17.18
CA ALA A 35 -11.27 -1.44 -16.73
C ALA A 35 -11.02 -2.27 -15.45
N VAL A 36 -11.88 -2.16 -14.43
CA VAL A 36 -11.80 -2.94 -13.19
C VAL A 36 -11.97 -4.42 -13.50
N SER A 37 -12.97 -4.80 -14.31
CA SER A 37 -13.18 -6.21 -14.69
C SER A 37 -12.00 -6.80 -15.48
N ALA A 38 -11.34 -6.00 -16.33
CA ALA A 38 -10.14 -6.44 -17.03
C ALA A 38 -8.98 -6.70 -16.03
N LEU A 39 -8.73 -5.77 -15.10
CA LEU A 39 -7.70 -5.94 -14.07
C LEU A 39 -7.99 -7.11 -13.12
N GLN A 40 -9.25 -7.33 -12.75
CA GLN A 40 -9.66 -8.49 -11.95
C GLN A 40 -9.31 -9.82 -12.66
N LYS A 41 -9.50 -9.90 -13.99
CA LYS A 41 -9.08 -11.08 -14.76
C LYS A 41 -7.56 -11.24 -14.77
N THR A 42 -6.81 -10.13 -14.88
CA THR A 42 -5.34 -10.16 -14.78
C THR A 42 -4.88 -10.67 -13.41
N VAL A 43 -5.47 -10.16 -12.33
CA VAL A 43 -5.18 -10.59 -10.95
C VAL A 43 -5.49 -12.08 -10.77
N ALA A 44 -6.67 -12.54 -11.22
CA ALA A 44 -7.05 -13.94 -11.14
C ALA A 44 -6.11 -14.87 -11.94
N ALA A 45 -5.65 -14.43 -13.11
CA ALA A 45 -4.69 -15.18 -13.91
C ALA A 45 -3.31 -15.28 -13.22
N ILE A 46 -2.85 -14.20 -12.59
CA ILE A 46 -1.62 -14.19 -11.78
C ILE A 46 -1.75 -15.16 -10.60
N ASP A 47 -2.86 -15.11 -9.86
CA ASP A 47 -3.10 -15.99 -8.70
C ASP A 47 -3.16 -17.47 -9.11
N ALA A 48 -3.77 -17.79 -10.26
CA ALA A 48 -3.87 -19.15 -10.76
C ALA A 48 -2.51 -19.77 -11.16
N GLN A 49 -1.52 -18.93 -11.48
CA GLN A 49 -0.19 -19.34 -11.94
C GLN A 49 0.90 -19.15 -10.88
N LEU A 50 0.54 -18.78 -9.65
CA LEU A 50 1.52 -18.40 -8.62
C LEU A 50 2.57 -19.48 -8.35
N GLY A 51 2.16 -20.76 -8.41
CA GLY A 51 3.05 -21.91 -8.21
C GLY A 51 4.03 -22.17 -9.36
N GLU A 52 3.85 -21.53 -10.51
CA GLU A 52 4.76 -21.62 -11.67
C GLU A 52 5.81 -20.50 -11.67
N TYR A 53 5.64 -19.48 -10.81
CA TYR A 53 6.52 -18.34 -10.75
C TYR A 53 7.74 -18.59 -9.88
N GLU A 54 8.87 -18.01 -10.26
CA GLU A 54 10.06 -17.96 -9.43
C GLU A 54 9.77 -17.08 -8.21
N SER A 55 9.97 -17.61 -7.01
CA SER A 55 9.81 -16.87 -5.76
C SER A 55 11.15 -16.35 -5.25
N VAL A 56 11.14 -15.11 -4.77
CA VAL A 56 12.28 -14.45 -4.14
C VAL A 56 11.82 -13.86 -2.82
N ASP A 57 12.32 -14.42 -1.73
CA ASP A 57 12.08 -13.88 -0.40
C ASP A 57 13.09 -12.79 -0.07
N GLY A 58 12.61 -11.75 0.61
CA GLY A 58 13.44 -10.63 1.03
C GLY A 58 12.90 -9.95 2.28
N GLN A 59 13.72 -9.07 2.83
CA GLN A 59 13.31 -8.17 3.90
C GLN A 59 14.09 -6.86 3.83
N PHE A 60 13.47 -5.78 4.28
CA PHE A 60 14.14 -4.50 4.45
C PHE A 60 13.58 -3.75 5.66
N ALA A 61 14.37 -2.81 6.17
CA ALA A 61 13.95 -1.92 7.24
C ALA A 61 13.29 -0.67 6.65
N ASN A 62 12.12 -0.29 7.18
CA ASN A 62 11.46 0.98 6.93
C ASN A 62 11.27 1.69 8.27
N GLY A 63 12.24 2.54 8.61
CA GLY A 63 12.37 3.10 9.96
C GLY A 63 12.53 1.98 11.01
N PRO A 64 11.73 1.95 12.09
CA PRO A 64 11.81 0.90 13.11
C PRO A 64 11.13 -0.41 12.70
N GLN A 65 10.43 -0.45 11.55
CA GLN A 65 9.70 -1.63 11.10
C GLN A 65 10.56 -2.49 10.17
N ILE A 66 10.49 -3.80 10.33
CA ILE A 66 11.02 -4.77 9.37
C ILE A 66 9.86 -5.26 8.52
N ILE A 67 9.97 -5.05 7.21
CA ILE A 67 9.05 -5.56 6.21
C ILE A 67 9.66 -6.83 5.63
N ARG A 68 8.91 -7.93 5.67
CA ARG A 68 9.26 -9.18 5.00
C ARG A 68 8.37 -9.34 3.79
N PHE A 69 8.90 -9.87 2.70
CA PHE A 69 8.12 -10.07 1.49
C PHE A 69 8.55 -11.32 0.73
N SER A 70 7.63 -11.84 -0.07
CA SER A 70 7.86 -12.84 -1.10
C SER A 70 7.43 -12.24 -2.44
N ALA A 71 8.37 -12.15 -3.38
CA ALA A 71 8.15 -11.61 -4.72
C ALA A 71 8.10 -12.75 -5.74
N PHE A 72 7.15 -12.70 -6.68
CA PHE A 72 6.90 -13.76 -7.65
C PHE A 72 7.14 -13.26 -9.08
N PHE A 73 8.07 -13.89 -9.77
CA PHE A 73 8.53 -13.51 -11.10
C PHE A 73 8.13 -14.54 -12.16
N SER A 74 7.72 -14.04 -13.32
CA SER A 74 7.58 -14.82 -14.55
C SER A 74 8.60 -14.28 -15.56
N GLY A 75 9.70 -15.01 -15.75
CA GLY A 75 10.87 -14.52 -16.47
C GLY A 75 11.45 -13.27 -15.79
N ASP A 76 11.63 -12.18 -16.53
CA ASP A 76 12.10 -10.89 -15.98
C ASP A 76 10.98 -10.00 -15.43
N SER A 77 9.73 -10.44 -15.55
CA SER A 77 8.57 -9.66 -15.10
C SER A 77 8.17 -10.04 -13.68
N LEU A 78 8.25 -9.07 -12.75
CA LEU A 78 7.61 -9.17 -11.45
C LEU A 78 6.08 -9.14 -11.62
N LYS A 79 5.38 -10.14 -11.05
CA LYS A 79 3.92 -10.29 -11.17
C LYS A 79 3.18 -9.90 -9.90
N THR A 80 3.66 -10.36 -8.75
CA THR A 80 3.06 -10.03 -7.46
C THR A 80 4.09 -10.01 -6.35
N ILE A 81 3.84 -9.22 -5.32
CA ILE A 81 4.58 -9.22 -4.06
C ILE A 81 3.59 -9.42 -2.93
N VAL A 82 3.83 -10.39 -2.06
CA VAL A 82 3.15 -10.54 -0.77
C VAL A 82 4.07 -9.98 0.31
N GLU A 83 3.60 -9.01 1.07
CA GLU A 83 4.33 -8.43 2.20
C GLU A 83 3.65 -8.74 3.54
N ASN A 84 4.47 -8.91 4.56
CA ASN A 84 4.06 -9.13 5.94
C ASN A 84 4.74 -8.10 6.84
N ARG A 85 3.92 -7.35 7.59
CA ARG A 85 4.37 -6.26 8.46
C ARG A 85 3.86 -6.45 9.89
N LYS A 86 4.72 -6.12 10.85
CA LYS A 86 4.30 -5.92 12.24
C LYS A 86 3.93 -4.46 12.43
N LEU A 87 2.74 -4.23 12.99
CA LEU A 87 2.23 -2.91 13.32
C LEU A 87 2.47 -2.60 14.80
N ALA A 88 2.21 -1.36 15.19
CA ALA A 88 2.23 -0.96 16.60
C ALA A 88 1.22 -1.78 17.42
N ALA A 89 1.41 -1.79 18.75
CA ALA A 89 0.51 -2.45 19.70
C ALA A 89 0.22 -3.94 19.39
N GLY A 90 1.17 -4.63 18.75
CA GLY A 90 1.06 -6.06 18.43
C GLY A 90 0.19 -6.38 17.21
N GLY A 91 -0.18 -5.37 16.41
CA GLY A 91 -0.92 -5.59 15.18
C GLY A 91 -0.08 -6.23 14.07
N THR A 92 -0.75 -6.71 13.03
CA THR A 92 -0.12 -7.29 11.82
C THR A 92 -0.82 -6.79 10.57
N ALA A 93 -0.10 -6.72 9.46
CA ALA A 93 -0.65 -6.47 8.15
C ALA A 93 -0.09 -7.47 7.14
N GLU A 94 -0.96 -8.02 6.32
CA GLU A 94 -0.61 -8.77 5.12
C GLU A 94 -1.11 -7.98 3.91
N GLY A 95 -0.18 -7.54 3.07
CA GLY A 95 -0.47 -6.77 1.85
C GLY A 95 -0.04 -7.56 0.62
N GLN A 96 -0.77 -7.43 -0.48
CA GLN A 96 -0.40 -8.02 -1.75
C GLN A 96 -0.55 -7.02 -2.88
N PHE A 97 0.55 -6.82 -3.61
CA PHE A 97 0.65 -5.94 -4.76
C PHE A 97 0.73 -6.76 -6.04
N TYR A 98 -0.03 -6.36 -7.05
CA TYR A 98 -0.01 -6.95 -8.38
C TYR A 98 0.53 -5.94 -9.38
N PHE A 99 1.39 -6.42 -10.26
CA PHE A 99 2.10 -5.60 -11.22
C PHE A 99 1.76 -6.01 -12.65
N ALA A 100 1.53 -5.01 -13.49
CA ALA A 100 1.46 -5.18 -14.94
C ALA A 100 2.38 -4.14 -15.59
N ASN A 101 3.26 -4.59 -16.48
CA ASN A 101 4.22 -3.73 -17.17
C ASN A 101 5.08 -2.87 -16.22
N GLY A 102 5.43 -3.39 -15.05
CA GLY A 102 6.25 -2.70 -14.05
C GLY A 102 5.49 -1.74 -13.14
N GLU A 103 4.19 -1.51 -13.38
CA GLU A 103 3.36 -0.61 -12.58
C GLU A 103 2.40 -1.38 -11.67
N PRO A 104 2.12 -0.91 -10.44
CA PRO A 104 1.11 -1.50 -9.58
C PRO A 104 -0.28 -1.27 -10.17
N VAL A 105 -1.04 -2.35 -10.37
CA VAL A 105 -2.41 -2.30 -10.93
C VAL A 105 -3.48 -2.67 -9.91
N PHE A 106 -3.12 -3.45 -8.90
CA PHE A 106 -4.02 -3.85 -7.83
C PHE A 106 -3.26 -4.04 -6.53
N PHE A 107 -3.90 -3.64 -5.43
CA PHE A 107 -3.44 -3.87 -4.08
C PHE A 107 -4.61 -4.38 -3.25
N ARG A 108 -4.33 -5.38 -2.40
CA ARG A 108 -5.21 -5.80 -1.32
C ARG A 108 -4.42 -5.89 -0.03
N GLU A 109 -5.04 -5.54 1.08
CA GLU A 109 -4.42 -5.68 2.40
C GLU A 109 -5.45 -5.98 3.46
N VAL A 110 -5.06 -6.86 4.38
CA VAL A 110 -5.77 -7.10 5.62
C VAL A 110 -4.85 -6.72 6.77
N GLN A 111 -5.34 -5.86 7.66
CA GLN A 111 -4.66 -5.49 8.89
C GLN A 111 -5.48 -5.96 10.09
N HIS A 112 -4.77 -6.46 11.09
CA HIS A 112 -5.29 -6.68 12.42
C HIS A 112 -4.63 -5.66 13.34
N LEU A 113 -5.37 -4.59 13.67
CA LEU A 113 -4.92 -3.49 14.50
C LEU A 113 -5.12 -3.85 15.97
N GLY A 114 -4.05 -3.84 16.76
CA GLY A 114 -4.15 -3.95 18.21
C GLY A 114 -4.35 -2.58 18.85
N ASP A 115 -5.14 -2.50 19.92
CA ASP A 115 -5.33 -1.26 20.69
C ASP A 115 -4.41 -1.16 21.93
N GLY A 116 -3.55 -2.17 22.15
CA GLY A 116 -2.67 -2.28 23.31
C GLY A 116 -3.36 -2.81 24.58
N ASN A 117 -4.69 -2.91 24.59
CA ASN A 117 -5.50 -3.50 25.66
C ASN A 117 -5.98 -4.92 25.34
N GLY A 118 -5.54 -5.47 24.20
CA GLY A 118 -5.88 -6.81 23.74
C GLY A 118 -7.05 -6.88 22.78
N ASN A 119 -7.71 -5.74 22.49
CA ASN A 119 -8.75 -5.71 21.46
C ASN A 119 -8.10 -5.64 20.07
N LYS A 120 -8.78 -6.26 19.10
CA LYS A 120 -8.34 -6.27 17.71
C LYS A 120 -9.43 -5.74 16.80
N THR A 121 -9.07 -4.78 15.97
CA THR A 121 -9.91 -4.28 14.88
C THR A 121 -9.36 -4.75 13.55
N GLN A 122 -10.21 -5.31 12.70
CA GLN A 122 -9.82 -5.67 11.35
C GLN A 122 -10.05 -4.48 10.41
N LEU A 123 -9.03 -4.18 9.60
CA LEU A 123 -9.12 -3.31 8.45
C LEU A 123 -8.89 -4.16 7.21
N SER A 124 -9.76 -4.05 6.21
CA SER A 124 -9.56 -4.61 4.88
C SER A 124 -9.56 -3.48 3.87
N GLN A 125 -8.66 -3.50 2.91
CA GLN A 125 -8.68 -2.54 1.81
C GLN A 125 -8.25 -3.14 0.49
N GLN A 126 -8.80 -2.60 -0.59
CA GLN A 126 -8.42 -2.93 -1.95
C GLN A 126 -8.42 -1.68 -2.84
N ILE A 127 -7.43 -1.58 -3.72
CA ILE A 127 -7.25 -0.44 -4.63
C ILE A 127 -6.90 -0.96 -6.02
N PHE A 128 -7.63 -0.49 -7.02
CA PHE A 128 -7.30 -0.67 -8.43
C PHE A 128 -6.76 0.64 -9.00
N TRP A 129 -5.62 0.57 -9.68
CA TRP A 129 -5.05 1.70 -10.41
C TRP A 129 -5.18 1.48 -11.91
N GLY A 130 -5.63 2.51 -12.61
CA GLY A 130 -5.67 2.55 -14.06
C GLY A 130 -4.37 3.07 -14.68
N ALA A 131 -4.39 3.27 -16.00
CA ALA A 131 -3.29 3.91 -16.72
C ALA A 131 -2.98 5.30 -16.15
N GLY A 132 -1.69 5.65 -16.11
CA GLY A 132 -1.21 6.88 -15.46
C GLY A 132 -1.28 6.85 -13.93
N GLY A 133 -1.67 5.71 -13.34
CA GLY A 133 -1.59 5.51 -11.90
C GLY A 133 -2.73 6.14 -11.09
N ASN A 134 -3.81 6.54 -11.76
CA ASN A 134 -5.03 7.07 -11.13
C ASN A 134 -5.84 5.95 -10.48
N ILE A 135 -6.47 6.23 -9.34
CA ILE A 135 -7.40 5.29 -8.69
C ILE A 135 -8.64 5.15 -9.58
N ILE A 136 -8.97 3.91 -9.98
CA ILE A 136 -10.22 3.61 -10.71
C ILE A 136 -11.26 2.95 -9.82
N SER A 137 -10.83 2.30 -8.73
CA SER A 137 -11.69 1.76 -7.68
C SER A 137 -10.90 1.64 -6.39
N ALA A 138 -11.55 1.92 -5.26
CA ALA A 138 -10.97 1.82 -3.93
C ALA A 138 -12.07 1.47 -2.94
N GLU A 139 -11.83 0.43 -2.14
CA GLU A 139 -12.74 0.01 -1.07
C GLU A 139 -11.94 -0.24 0.20
N ARG A 140 -12.45 0.25 1.33
CA ARG A 140 -11.94 -0.05 2.66
C ARG A 140 -13.10 -0.35 3.60
N THR A 141 -12.88 -1.31 4.48
CA THR A 141 -13.73 -1.56 5.64
C THR A 141 -12.90 -1.56 6.91
N VAL A 142 -13.40 -0.94 7.98
CA VAL A 142 -12.81 -0.94 9.32
C VAL A 142 -13.89 -1.37 10.30
N ALA A 143 -13.66 -2.47 11.02
CA ALA A 143 -14.69 -3.08 11.86
C ALA A 143 -16.03 -3.27 11.10
N ASP A 144 -15.94 -3.74 9.86
CA ASP A 144 -17.06 -3.94 8.93
C ASP A 144 -17.79 -2.67 8.44
N GLU A 145 -17.34 -1.49 8.85
CA GLU A 145 -17.89 -0.22 8.39
C GLU A 145 -17.09 0.31 7.17
N PRO A 146 -17.76 0.71 6.07
CA PRO A 146 -17.08 1.31 4.92
C PRO A 146 -16.39 2.62 5.27
N GLU A 147 -15.14 2.76 4.86
CA GLU A 147 -14.35 3.98 5.05
C GLU A 147 -13.72 4.44 3.73
N ALA A 148 -13.53 5.75 3.58
CA ALA A 148 -12.88 6.31 2.41
C ALA A 148 -11.36 6.12 2.45
N ILE A 149 -10.76 5.92 1.28
CA ILE A 149 -9.31 5.93 1.09
C ILE A 149 -8.94 7.31 0.51
N SER A 150 -8.03 8.03 1.16
CA SER A 150 -7.58 9.34 0.66
C SER A 150 -6.59 9.19 -0.50
N ALA A 151 -6.44 10.26 -1.29
CA ALA A 151 -5.46 10.30 -2.38
C ALA A 151 -4.02 10.20 -1.86
N ASP A 152 -3.72 10.85 -0.73
CA ASP A 152 -2.41 10.79 -0.10
C ASP A 152 -2.08 9.37 0.38
N GLU A 153 -3.07 8.67 0.94
CA GLU A 153 -2.86 7.30 1.37
C GLU A 153 -2.67 6.34 0.19
N SER A 154 -3.46 6.49 -0.87
CA SER A 154 -3.23 5.72 -2.10
C SER A 154 -1.84 5.97 -2.69
N THR A 155 -1.36 7.22 -2.63
CA THR A 155 -0.01 7.60 -3.08
C THR A 155 1.05 6.91 -2.23
N ALA A 156 0.92 6.95 -0.90
CA ALA A 156 1.84 6.26 0.00
C ALA A 156 1.86 4.73 -0.23
N ILE A 157 0.71 4.13 -0.54
CA ILE A 157 0.62 2.71 -0.90
C ILE A 157 1.37 2.41 -2.20
N LYS A 158 1.27 3.29 -3.21
CA LYS A 158 2.03 3.15 -4.47
C LYS A 158 3.53 3.36 -4.28
N ASP A 159 3.94 4.33 -3.48
CA ASP A 159 5.36 4.56 -3.18
C ASP A 159 5.97 3.33 -2.48
N ARG A 160 5.22 2.72 -1.56
CA ARG A 160 5.59 1.44 -0.95
C ARG A 160 5.69 0.32 -2.01
N ALA A 161 4.76 0.25 -2.95
CA ALA A 161 4.83 -0.73 -4.06
C ALA A 161 6.10 -0.54 -4.89
N ALA A 162 6.47 0.71 -5.21
CA ALA A 162 7.68 1.02 -5.96
C ALA A 162 8.96 0.63 -5.20
N LEU A 163 9.01 0.88 -3.90
CA LEU A 163 10.13 0.46 -3.05
C LEU A 163 10.26 -1.06 -2.99
N LEU A 164 9.14 -1.78 -2.79
CA LEU A 164 9.10 -3.23 -2.79
C LEU A 164 9.55 -3.81 -4.14
N TYR A 165 9.06 -3.23 -5.24
CA TYR A 165 9.44 -3.60 -6.60
C TYR A 165 10.95 -3.52 -6.78
N GLN A 166 11.56 -2.38 -6.47
CA GLN A 166 13.02 -2.20 -6.60
C GLN A 166 13.79 -3.17 -5.71
N THR A 167 13.34 -3.36 -4.47
CA THR A 167 13.99 -4.25 -3.49
C THR A 167 13.93 -5.71 -3.96
N ALA A 168 12.80 -6.16 -4.53
CA ALA A 168 12.65 -7.51 -5.05
C ALA A 168 13.64 -7.81 -6.19
N PHE A 169 13.82 -6.88 -7.13
CA PHE A 169 14.83 -7.02 -8.19
C PHE A 169 16.25 -7.05 -7.64
N GLN A 170 16.58 -6.18 -6.68
CA GLN A 170 17.88 -6.19 -6.03
C GLN A 170 18.16 -7.52 -5.33
N GLN A 171 17.18 -8.04 -4.59
CA GLN A 171 17.29 -9.32 -3.91
C GLN A 171 17.48 -10.47 -4.91
N ARG A 172 16.69 -10.52 -5.99
CA ARG A 172 16.83 -11.52 -7.05
C ARG A 172 18.21 -11.50 -7.67
N MET A 173 18.74 -10.31 -7.99
CA MET A 173 20.09 -10.16 -8.53
C MET A 173 21.17 -10.63 -7.54
N SER A 174 21.01 -10.37 -6.24
CA SER A 174 21.97 -10.83 -5.24
C SER A 174 21.98 -12.35 -5.08
N ASN A 175 20.81 -13.01 -5.20
CA ASN A 175 20.69 -14.46 -5.11
C ASN A 175 21.32 -15.17 -6.31
N ASN A 176 21.38 -14.51 -7.46
CA ASN A 176 21.90 -15.06 -8.72
C ASN A 176 23.38 -14.74 -9.00
N ARG A 177 24.12 -14.14 -8.05
CA ARG A 177 25.56 -13.91 -8.22
C ARG A 177 26.35 -15.23 -8.05
N PRO A 178 27.25 -15.59 -8.98
CA PRO A 178 28.15 -16.72 -8.76
C PRO A 178 29.03 -16.46 -7.55
N ARG A 179 29.17 -17.47 -6.67
CA ARG A 179 30.05 -17.44 -5.51
C ARG A 179 31.52 -17.57 -5.92
#